data_AF-A0AAI8VW60-F1
#
_entry.id   AF-A0AAI8VW60-F1
#
_cell.length_a   1.000
_cell.length_b   1.000
_cell.length_c   1.000
_cell.angle_alpha   90.00
_cell.angle_beta   90.00
_cell.angle_gamma   90.00
#
_symmetry.space_group_name_H-M   'P 1'
#
loop_
_entity.id
_entity.type
_entity.pdbx_description
1 polymer ?
#
loop_
_entity_poly.entity_id
_entity_poly.type
_entity_poly.pdbx_seq_one_letter_code
_entity_poly.pdbx_strand_id
1 'polypeptide(L)'
;MALRNVLLAAATLAALAGAIPVRRQAAVLPVVVLEGSPDLAGLSLTEASEVLYRYHKVLGQEGTSAIVAPDVAAADTFWHKILSNTTGGWVGGTTRIQGLADPAVFSGKDVGTWFAGGGTGWPNDFLETSPTHYLSFSAGGTSDARAAIETIEGWGANGPITYFKGIPEAKPAFIPALAEFGSSQSALAFTLGDGTVFAHSLTAFRDLPDGSGVEVFQGIWVPDSAPAYVVRGATEHITVEFANWLRFAYNKATGA
;
A
#
# COMPACT_ATOMS: atom_id res chain seq x y z
N MET A 1 32.32 79.90 -20.78
CA MET A 1 30.95 80.22 -20.31
C MET A 1 30.35 78.92 -19.79
N ALA A 2 30.44 78.69 -18.47
CA ALA A 2 29.36 78.90 -17.47
C ALA A 2 28.47 77.64 -17.39
N LEU A 3 28.15 76.99 -16.27
CA LEU A 3 28.31 77.21 -14.81
C LEU A 3 28.09 75.80 -14.16
N ARG A 4 28.94 75.32 -13.23
CA ARG A 4 28.76 75.26 -11.74
C ARG A 4 27.74 74.26 -11.16
N ASN A 5 28.25 73.42 -10.22
CA ASN A 5 27.75 73.04 -8.88
C ASN A 5 27.93 71.52 -8.62
N VAL A 6 28.87 71.02 -7.79
CA VAL A 6 29.01 71.10 -6.30
C VAL A 6 28.01 70.18 -5.57
N LEU A 7 28.44 69.01 -5.08
CA LEU A 7 28.48 68.58 -3.65
C LEU A 7 28.58 67.05 -3.43
N LEU A 8 29.29 66.73 -2.34
CA LEU A 8 29.55 65.45 -1.69
C LEU A 8 28.32 64.54 -1.46
N ALA A 9 28.55 63.22 -1.49
CA ALA A 9 28.05 62.31 -0.46
C ALA A 9 28.99 61.10 -0.32
N ALA A 10 29.55 60.94 0.88
CA ALA A 10 30.24 59.74 1.33
C ALA A 10 29.22 58.69 1.77
N ALA A 11 29.46 57.40 1.53
CA ALA A 11 29.10 56.31 2.45
C ALA A 11 29.57 54.94 1.92
N THR A 12 30.54 54.36 2.63
CA THR A 12 30.62 52.95 3.02
C THR A 12 30.32 51.86 1.97
N LEU A 13 31.36 51.20 1.46
CA LEU A 13 31.28 49.76 1.18
C LEU A 13 32.10 49.00 2.21
N ALA A 14 31.36 48.35 3.10
CA ALA A 14 31.86 47.38 4.06
C ALA A 14 32.57 46.23 3.34
N ALA A 15 33.69 45.80 3.92
CA ALA A 15 34.29 44.51 3.63
C ALA A 15 33.28 43.40 3.93
N LEU A 16 32.66 42.84 2.90
CA LEU A 16 31.99 41.55 3.00
C LEU A 16 33.03 40.47 2.72
N ALA A 17 33.54 39.91 3.82
CA ALA A 17 34.25 38.65 3.82
C ALA A 17 33.43 37.62 3.02
N GLY A 18 34.05 37.04 1.99
CA GLY A 18 33.45 36.05 1.13
C GLY A 18 33.05 34.81 1.92
N ALA A 19 31.76 34.71 2.24
CA ALA A 19 31.16 33.41 2.47
C ALA A 19 31.05 32.73 1.11
N ILE A 20 31.98 31.83 0.80
CA ILE A 20 31.81 30.87 -0.29
C ILE A 20 30.49 30.15 0.01
N PRO A 21 29.49 30.20 -0.89
CA PRO A 21 28.26 29.47 -0.64
C PRO A 21 28.62 27.99 -0.63
N VAL A 22 28.53 27.37 0.55
CA VAL A 22 28.53 25.91 0.67
C VAL A 22 27.34 25.44 -0.16
N ARG A 23 27.61 24.95 -1.38
CA ARG A 23 26.58 24.32 -2.20
C ARG A 23 25.96 23.23 -1.32
N ARG A 24 24.68 23.37 -0.97
CA ARG A 24 23.95 22.32 -0.26
C ARG A 24 24.13 21.04 -1.07
N GLN A 25 24.84 20.09 -0.48
CA GLN A 25 24.96 18.77 -1.04
C GLN A 25 23.54 18.20 -1.12
N ALA A 26 23.13 17.75 -2.30
CA ALA A 26 21.83 17.13 -2.45
C ALA A 26 21.76 15.92 -1.49
N ALA A 27 20.61 15.73 -0.83
CA ALA A 27 20.41 14.61 0.10
C ALA A 27 20.54 13.24 -0.58
N VAL A 28 20.40 13.22 -1.91
CA VAL A 28 20.59 12.07 -2.79
C VAL A 28 21.49 12.50 -3.94
N LEU A 29 22.47 11.67 -4.31
CA LEU A 29 23.33 11.91 -5.47
C LEU A 29 22.46 11.94 -6.75
N PRO A 30 22.43 13.04 -7.52
CA PRO A 30 21.76 13.04 -8.81
C PRO A 30 22.49 12.08 -9.76
N VAL A 31 21.79 11.04 -10.22
CA VAL A 31 22.30 10.09 -11.21
C VAL A 31 21.69 10.43 -12.56
N VAL A 32 22.54 10.50 -13.59
CA VAL A 32 22.13 10.65 -14.99
C VAL A 32 22.59 9.42 -15.75
N VAL A 33 21.64 8.73 -16.37
CA VAL A 33 21.93 7.59 -17.25
C VAL A 33 22.36 8.14 -18.61
N LEU A 34 23.63 7.93 -18.97
CA LEU A 34 24.17 8.38 -20.25
C LEU A 34 23.81 7.44 -21.41
N GLU A 35 23.64 6.14 -21.11
CA GLU A 35 23.23 5.08 -22.04
C GLU A 35 22.46 4.00 -21.24
N GLY A 36 21.31 3.54 -21.75
CA GLY A 36 20.39 2.62 -21.06
C GLY A 36 19.02 3.23 -20.79
N SER A 37 18.19 2.56 -19.97
CA SER A 37 16.88 3.09 -19.57
C SER A 37 17.04 4.17 -18.49
N PRO A 38 16.39 5.34 -18.62
CA PRO A 38 16.42 6.39 -17.61
C PRO A 38 15.53 6.07 -16.40
N ASP A 39 14.63 5.09 -16.49
CA ASP A 39 13.72 4.70 -15.40
C ASP A 39 14.36 3.72 -14.43
N LEU A 40 15.36 4.21 -13.67
CA LEU A 40 16.08 3.39 -12.70
C LEU A 40 15.15 2.84 -11.60
N ALA A 41 14.16 3.63 -11.16
CA ALA A 41 13.25 3.23 -10.10
C ALA A 41 12.29 2.12 -10.54
N GLY A 42 11.70 2.25 -11.74
CA GLY A 42 10.84 1.22 -12.31
C GLY A 42 11.59 -0.09 -12.55
N LEU A 43 12.80 -0.01 -13.12
CA LEU A 43 13.64 -1.20 -13.35
C LEU A 43 14.01 -1.92 -12.04
N SER A 44 14.53 -1.19 -11.05
CA SER A 44 14.88 -1.80 -9.76
C SER A 44 13.68 -2.43 -9.06
N LEU A 45 12.49 -1.85 -9.20
CA LEU A 45 11.27 -2.44 -8.66
C LEU A 45 10.90 -3.74 -9.37
N THR A 46 10.93 -3.77 -10.71
CA THR A 46 10.65 -4.99 -11.49
C THR A 46 11.63 -6.11 -11.13
N GLU A 47 12.93 -5.81 -11.08
CA GLU A 47 13.97 -6.78 -10.71
C GLU A 47 13.78 -7.29 -9.27
N ALA A 48 13.47 -6.40 -8.32
CA ALA A 48 13.21 -6.77 -6.93
C ALA A 48 11.97 -7.67 -6.81
N SER A 49 10.87 -7.34 -7.49
CA SER A 49 9.66 -8.16 -7.49
C SER A 49 9.92 -9.56 -8.07
N GLU A 50 10.68 -9.66 -9.15
CA GLU A 50 11.01 -10.95 -9.75
C GLU A 50 11.87 -11.83 -8.81
N VAL A 51 12.85 -11.22 -8.13
CA VAL A 51 13.68 -11.92 -7.15
C VAL A 51 12.86 -12.40 -5.95
N LEU A 52 11.99 -11.54 -5.40
CA LEU A 52 11.10 -11.91 -4.29
C LEU A 52 10.18 -13.07 -4.66
N TYR A 53 9.56 -13.00 -5.85
CA TYR A 53 8.71 -14.08 -6.35
C TYR A 53 9.47 -15.41 -6.49
N ARG A 54 10.70 -15.36 -7.02
CA ARG A 54 11.56 -16.55 -7.10
C ARG A 54 11.86 -17.12 -5.72
N TYR A 55 12.08 -16.29 -4.70
CA TYR A 55 12.27 -16.77 -3.33
C TYR A 55 11.02 -17.45 -2.78
N HIS A 56 9.83 -16.86 -2.94
CA HIS A 56 8.57 -17.52 -2.53
C HIS A 56 8.41 -18.89 -3.18
N LYS A 57 8.74 -19.00 -4.47
CA LYS A 57 8.67 -20.26 -5.21
C LYS A 57 9.65 -21.32 -4.68
N VAL A 58 10.91 -20.95 -4.40
CA VAL A 58 11.95 -21.89 -3.95
C VAL A 58 11.75 -22.30 -2.49
N LEU A 59 11.40 -21.36 -1.62
CA LEU A 59 11.18 -21.61 -0.20
C LEU A 59 9.87 -22.37 0.05
N GLY A 60 8.89 -22.21 -0.83
CA GLY A 60 7.53 -22.68 -0.59
C GLY A 60 6.82 -21.84 0.48
N GLN A 61 5.57 -22.20 0.75
CA GLN A 61 4.75 -21.56 1.78
C GLN A 61 5.40 -21.65 3.15
N GLU A 62 5.73 -22.88 3.59
CA GLU A 62 6.29 -23.14 4.92
C GLU A 62 7.64 -22.42 5.11
N GLY A 63 8.53 -22.48 4.11
CA GLY A 63 9.83 -21.81 4.19
C GLY A 63 9.71 -20.29 4.22
N THR A 64 8.78 -19.72 3.47
CA THR A 64 8.53 -18.26 3.50
C THR A 64 8.02 -17.83 4.88
N SER A 65 7.00 -18.50 5.41
CA SER A 65 6.44 -18.19 6.73
C SER A 65 7.47 -18.39 7.84
N ALA A 66 8.33 -19.41 7.75
CA ALA A 66 9.36 -19.68 8.75
C ALA A 66 10.39 -18.55 8.87
N ILE A 67 10.74 -17.89 7.76
CA ILE A 67 11.70 -16.77 7.75
C ILE A 67 11.18 -15.57 8.55
N VAL A 68 9.89 -15.27 8.44
CA VAL A 68 9.26 -14.11 9.09
C VAL A 68 8.59 -14.44 10.43
N ALA A 69 8.64 -15.70 10.88
CA ALA A 69 8.03 -16.12 12.14
C ALA A 69 8.49 -15.29 13.37
N PRO A 70 9.77 -14.89 13.51
CA PRO A 70 10.20 -14.01 14.60
C PRO A 70 9.54 -12.64 14.55
N ASP A 71 9.39 -12.05 13.36
CA ASP A 71 8.75 -10.75 13.18
C ASP A 71 7.24 -10.83 13.46
N VAL A 72 6.59 -11.92 13.06
CA VAL A 72 5.19 -12.21 13.39
C VAL A 72 4.98 -12.30 14.91
N ALA A 73 5.88 -12.98 15.63
CA ALA A 73 5.80 -13.03 17.09
C ALA A 73 6.00 -11.66 17.75
N ALA A 74 6.88 -10.82 17.19
CA ALA A 74 7.06 -9.45 17.64
C ALA A 74 5.83 -8.58 17.34
N ALA A 75 5.19 -8.77 16.18
CA ALA A 75 3.96 -8.10 15.79
C ALA A 75 2.78 -8.45 16.73
N ASP A 76 2.65 -9.70 17.14
CA ASP A 76 1.64 -10.11 18.12
C ASP A 76 1.77 -9.31 19.43
N THR A 77 3.00 -9.23 19.98
CA THR A 77 3.27 -8.42 21.17
C THR A 77 2.99 -6.93 20.93
N PHE A 78 3.34 -6.42 19.74
CA PHE A 78 3.09 -5.04 19.36
C PHE A 78 1.59 -4.73 19.37
N TRP A 79 0.77 -5.53 18.69
CA TRP A 79 -0.67 -5.27 18.58
C TRP A 79 -1.40 -5.37 19.90
N HIS A 80 -1.05 -6.35 20.75
CA HIS A 80 -1.59 -6.42 22.11
C HIS A 80 -1.28 -5.17 22.93
N LYS A 81 -0.07 -4.62 22.80
CA LYS A 81 0.31 -3.35 23.45
C LYS A 81 -0.43 -2.14 22.87
N ILE A 82 -0.64 -2.10 21.55
CA ILE A 82 -1.45 -1.03 20.93
C ILE A 82 -2.87 -1.09 21.47
N LEU A 83 -3.50 -2.27 21.43
CA LEU A 83 -4.84 -2.50 21.93
C LEU A 83 -4.99 -2.18 23.41
N SER A 84 -4.01 -2.52 24.26
CA SER A 84 -4.08 -2.19 25.70
C SER A 84 -4.09 -0.68 25.98
N ASN A 85 -3.67 0.14 25.02
CA ASN A 85 -3.59 1.59 25.12
C ASN A 85 -4.68 2.34 24.33
N THR A 86 -5.57 1.62 23.63
CA THR A 86 -6.63 2.25 22.84
C THR A 86 -7.66 2.92 23.75
N THR A 87 -8.29 4.00 23.26
CA THR A 87 -9.47 4.57 23.92
C THR A 87 -10.79 3.94 23.45
N GLY A 88 -10.69 2.88 22.63
CA GLY A 88 -11.80 2.24 21.93
C GLY A 88 -12.08 2.87 20.56
N GLY A 89 -11.30 3.89 20.17
CA GLY A 89 -11.36 4.54 18.87
C GLY A 89 -10.58 3.79 17.79
N TRP A 90 -10.91 4.10 16.55
CA TRP A 90 -10.26 3.54 15.37
C TRP A 90 -9.81 4.66 14.44
N VAL A 91 -8.61 4.53 13.90
CA VAL A 91 -8.01 5.46 12.94
C VAL A 91 -7.63 4.68 11.70
N GLY A 92 -7.89 5.24 10.52
CA GLY A 92 -7.75 4.49 9.27
C GLY A 92 -7.06 5.24 8.16
N GLY A 93 -6.44 4.44 7.29
CA GLY A 93 -5.93 4.83 6.00
C GLY A 93 -6.88 4.36 4.90
N THR A 94 -7.12 5.18 3.88
CA THR A 94 -8.00 4.82 2.76
C THR A 94 -7.36 5.17 1.43
N THR A 95 -7.67 4.42 0.39
CA THR A 95 -7.27 4.71 -0.98
C THR A 95 -8.45 4.55 -1.94
N ARG A 96 -8.40 5.27 -3.05
CA ARG A 96 -9.34 5.13 -4.19
C ARG A 96 -8.53 5.09 -5.46
N ILE A 97 -8.72 4.05 -6.26
CA ILE A 97 -7.92 3.79 -7.45
C ILE A 97 -8.85 3.44 -8.59
N GLN A 98 -8.56 4.00 -9.77
CA GLN A 98 -9.30 3.72 -10.99
C GLN A 98 -8.44 2.95 -11.98
N GLY A 99 -9.01 1.90 -12.56
CA GLY A 99 -8.48 1.22 -13.74
C GLY A 99 -9.32 1.63 -14.93
N LEU A 100 -8.72 2.33 -15.90
CA LEU A 100 -9.44 2.88 -17.05
C LEU A 100 -9.35 1.91 -18.23
N ALA A 101 -10.50 1.50 -18.76
CA ALA A 101 -10.63 0.57 -19.88
C ALA A 101 -12.04 0.63 -20.46
N ASP A 102 -12.20 0.17 -21.71
CA ASP A 102 -13.52 -0.04 -22.31
C ASP A 102 -14.29 -1.10 -21.49
N PRO A 103 -15.58 -0.86 -21.17
CA PRO A 103 -16.36 -1.77 -20.32
C PRO A 103 -16.66 -3.10 -21.00
N ALA A 104 -16.51 -3.21 -22.33
CA ALA A 104 -16.55 -4.49 -23.04
C ALA A 104 -15.27 -5.32 -22.85
N VAL A 105 -14.19 -4.72 -22.34
CA VAL A 105 -12.88 -5.34 -22.11
C VAL A 105 -12.66 -5.63 -20.62
N PHE A 106 -13.05 -4.69 -19.74
CA PHE A 106 -12.78 -4.80 -18.31
C PHE A 106 -13.84 -4.07 -17.49
N SER A 107 -14.35 -4.76 -16.48
CA SER A 107 -15.41 -4.30 -15.60
C SER A 107 -15.16 -4.70 -14.14
N GLY A 108 -15.96 -4.17 -13.21
CA GLY A 108 -15.91 -4.52 -11.79
C GLY A 108 -16.19 -6.01 -11.55
N LYS A 109 -16.90 -6.67 -12.46
CA LYS A 109 -17.10 -8.12 -12.42
C LYS A 109 -15.78 -8.87 -12.63
N ASP A 110 -14.91 -8.39 -13.49
CA ASP A 110 -13.61 -9.01 -13.76
C ASP A 110 -12.69 -8.86 -12.54
N VAL A 111 -12.71 -7.69 -11.89
CA VAL A 111 -12.04 -7.48 -10.60
C VAL A 111 -12.52 -8.46 -9.54
N GLY A 112 -13.85 -8.56 -9.34
CA GLY A 112 -14.42 -9.49 -8.37
C GLY A 112 -14.10 -10.96 -8.67
N THR A 113 -14.06 -11.32 -9.96
CA THR A 113 -13.73 -12.68 -10.41
C THR A 113 -12.27 -13.02 -10.14
N TRP A 114 -11.35 -12.10 -10.49
CA TRP A 114 -9.94 -12.28 -10.20
C TRP A 114 -9.68 -12.35 -8.69
N PHE A 115 -10.29 -11.46 -7.90
CA PHE A 115 -10.13 -11.44 -6.45
C PHE A 115 -10.57 -12.76 -5.78
N ALA A 116 -11.67 -13.37 -6.24
CA ALA A 116 -12.16 -14.64 -5.71
C ALA A 116 -11.16 -15.80 -5.90
N GLY A 117 -10.29 -15.74 -6.93
CA GLY A 117 -9.31 -16.78 -7.24
C GLY A 117 -7.85 -16.42 -6.97
N GLY A 118 -7.53 -15.13 -6.82
CA GLY A 118 -6.15 -14.61 -6.86
C GLY A 118 -5.23 -15.14 -5.76
N GLY A 119 -5.79 -15.52 -4.60
CA GLY A 119 -5.04 -16.17 -3.52
C GLY A 119 -5.15 -17.70 -3.51
N THR A 120 -5.41 -18.36 -4.64
CA THR A 120 -5.43 -19.84 -4.72
C THR A 120 -4.07 -20.41 -5.14
N GLY A 121 -3.60 -21.44 -4.44
CA GLY A 121 -2.34 -22.14 -4.78
C GLY A 121 -1.09 -21.45 -4.24
N TRP A 122 0.09 -21.96 -4.62
CA TRP A 122 1.39 -21.41 -4.22
C TRP A 122 2.46 -21.51 -5.33
N PRO A 123 3.21 -20.43 -5.60
CA PRO A 123 2.86 -19.04 -5.28
C PRO A 123 1.53 -18.65 -5.96
N ASN A 124 0.92 -17.54 -5.56
CA ASN A 124 -0.35 -17.07 -6.10
C ASN A 124 -0.29 -15.58 -6.47
N ASP A 125 -1.29 -15.10 -7.18
CA ASP A 125 -1.32 -13.73 -7.71
C ASP A 125 -1.29 -12.68 -6.59
N PHE A 126 -1.87 -12.97 -5.42
CA PHE A 126 -1.84 -12.03 -4.29
C PHE A 126 -0.42 -11.74 -3.81
N LEU A 127 0.49 -12.72 -3.81
CA LEU A 127 1.90 -12.49 -3.47
C LEU A 127 2.59 -11.53 -4.44
N GLU A 128 2.18 -11.51 -5.72
CA GLU A 128 2.76 -10.60 -6.72
C GLU A 128 2.20 -9.17 -6.63
N THR A 129 1.04 -9.01 -5.98
CA THR A 129 0.37 -7.71 -5.91
C THR A 129 0.99 -6.75 -4.91
N SER A 130 1.72 -7.26 -3.92
CA SER A 130 2.44 -6.44 -2.96
C SER A 130 3.74 -7.11 -2.51
N PRO A 131 4.90 -6.41 -2.58
CA PRO A 131 6.18 -6.97 -2.13
C PRO A 131 6.25 -7.18 -0.61
N THR A 132 5.25 -6.69 0.15
CA THR A 132 5.16 -6.90 1.59
C THR A 132 4.29 -8.10 1.95
N HIS A 133 3.75 -8.85 0.98
CA HIS A 133 3.07 -10.12 1.23
C HIS A 133 4.09 -11.26 1.36
N TYR A 134 4.06 -11.95 2.49
CA TYR A 134 4.80 -13.18 2.72
C TYR A 134 3.89 -14.40 2.63
N LEU A 135 2.60 -14.20 2.88
CA LEU A 135 1.53 -15.16 2.71
C LEU A 135 0.27 -14.36 2.44
N SER A 136 -0.54 -14.74 1.47
CA SER A 136 -1.86 -14.15 1.25
C SER A 136 -2.72 -15.16 0.51
N PHE A 137 -3.78 -15.63 1.16
CA PHE A 137 -4.71 -16.58 0.59
C PHE A 137 -6.12 -16.00 0.60
N SER A 138 -6.79 -16.10 -0.55
CA SER A 138 -8.23 -15.97 -0.62
C SER A 138 -8.81 -17.12 0.18
N ALA A 139 -9.67 -16.78 1.15
CA ALA A 139 -10.58 -17.74 1.78
C ALA A 139 -9.91 -19.05 2.25
N GLY A 140 -8.77 -18.93 2.94
CA GLY A 140 -8.03 -20.03 3.53
C GLY A 140 -7.43 -20.99 2.50
N GLY A 141 -7.15 -20.50 1.28
CA GLY A 141 -6.64 -21.31 0.18
C GLY A 141 -7.75 -22.08 -0.56
N THR A 142 -9.01 -21.69 -0.37
CA THR A 142 -10.18 -22.29 -1.00
C THR A 142 -10.92 -21.27 -1.86
N SER A 143 -11.88 -21.74 -2.67
CA SER A 143 -12.79 -20.87 -3.42
C SER A 143 -14.05 -20.46 -2.65
N ASP A 144 -14.17 -20.81 -1.35
CA ASP A 144 -15.32 -20.41 -0.54
C ASP A 144 -15.20 -18.95 -0.11
N ALA A 145 -15.92 -18.04 -0.76
CA ALA A 145 -15.89 -16.61 -0.44
C ALA A 145 -16.24 -16.24 1.02
N ARG A 146 -16.72 -17.18 1.85
CA ARG A 146 -16.99 -16.98 3.27
C ARG A 146 -15.86 -17.44 4.19
N ALA A 147 -14.89 -18.20 3.67
CA ALA A 147 -13.75 -18.61 4.45
C ALA A 147 -12.87 -17.39 4.78
N ALA A 148 -12.21 -17.45 5.93
CA ALA A 148 -11.30 -16.41 6.36
C ALA A 148 -10.17 -16.24 5.35
N ILE A 149 -9.81 -15.00 4.98
CA ILE A 149 -8.50 -14.81 4.34
C ILE A 149 -7.43 -15.09 5.39
N GLU A 150 -6.27 -15.57 4.95
CA GLU A 150 -5.11 -15.79 5.81
C GLU A 150 -3.94 -15.08 5.18
N THR A 151 -3.26 -14.24 5.97
CA THR A 151 -2.26 -13.30 5.45
C THR A 151 -1.10 -13.15 6.43
N ILE A 152 0.12 -13.05 5.90
CA ILE A 152 1.29 -12.50 6.58
C ILE A 152 1.78 -11.32 5.75
N GLU A 153 1.70 -10.11 6.29
CA GLU A 153 2.12 -8.91 5.54
C GLU A 153 2.81 -7.85 6.41
N GLY A 154 3.66 -7.05 5.77
CA GLY A 154 4.26 -5.86 6.36
C GLY A 154 3.33 -4.64 6.30
N TRP A 155 3.14 -3.98 7.44
CA TRP A 155 2.29 -2.78 7.58
C TRP A 155 3.06 -1.49 7.24
N GLY A 156 3.74 -1.48 6.09
CA GLY A 156 4.65 -0.43 5.62
C GLY A 156 6.11 -0.63 6.01
N ALA A 157 7.00 0.24 5.51
CA ALA A 157 8.47 0.05 5.59
C ALA A 157 9.04 -0.08 7.02
N ASN A 158 8.35 0.47 8.03
CA ASN A 158 8.73 0.36 9.44
C ASN A 158 7.61 -0.25 10.30
N GLY A 159 6.60 -0.85 9.65
CA GLY A 159 5.46 -1.48 10.32
C GLY A 159 5.79 -2.88 10.82
N PRO A 160 4.96 -3.44 11.73
CA PRO A 160 5.05 -4.85 12.08
C PRO A 160 4.74 -5.75 10.86
N ILE A 161 5.43 -6.89 10.77
CA ILE A 161 5.03 -7.98 9.86
C ILE A 161 4.05 -8.86 10.62
N THR A 162 2.78 -8.86 10.21
CA THR A 162 1.69 -9.42 11.01
C THR A 162 1.08 -10.61 10.31
N TYR A 163 0.96 -11.73 11.03
CA TYR A 163 0.03 -12.79 10.65
C TYR A 163 -1.37 -12.44 11.13
N PHE A 164 -2.36 -12.55 10.24
CA PHE A 164 -3.76 -12.40 10.62
C PHE A 164 -4.70 -13.24 9.77
N LYS A 165 -5.91 -13.41 10.29
CA LYS A 165 -7.07 -13.89 9.54
C LYS A 165 -8.06 -12.76 9.34
N GLY A 166 -8.55 -12.58 8.12
CA GLY A 166 -9.64 -11.65 7.84
C GLY A 166 -10.97 -12.38 7.84
N ILE A 167 -11.80 -12.11 8.84
CA ILE A 167 -13.10 -12.75 9.06
C ILE A 167 -14.20 -11.82 8.56
N PRO A 168 -15.12 -12.30 7.70
CA PRO A 168 -16.30 -11.51 7.31
C PRO A 168 -17.07 -10.97 8.52
N GLU A 169 -17.34 -9.67 8.51
CA GLU A 169 -18.09 -9.00 9.57
C GLU A 169 -19.18 -8.08 9.02
N ALA A 170 -20.12 -7.69 9.90
CA ALA A 170 -20.98 -6.57 9.60
C ALA A 170 -20.16 -5.27 9.64
N LYS A 171 -20.33 -4.40 8.64
CA LYS A 171 -19.56 -3.15 8.54
C LYS A 171 -19.67 -2.31 9.83
N PRO A 172 -18.56 -2.05 10.54
CA PRO A 172 -18.56 -1.19 11.72
C PRO A 172 -19.04 0.23 11.43
N ALA A 173 -19.70 0.87 12.40
CA ALA A 173 -20.33 2.18 12.24
C ALA A 173 -19.34 3.34 11.99
N PHE A 174 -18.08 3.19 12.39
CA PHE A 174 -17.03 4.19 12.14
C PHE A 174 -16.48 4.14 10.71
N ILE A 175 -16.75 3.07 9.96
CA ILE A 175 -16.35 2.96 8.55
C ILE A 175 -17.30 3.82 7.71
N PRO A 176 -16.78 4.64 6.78
CA PRO A 176 -17.60 5.52 5.94
C PRO A 176 -18.75 4.80 5.22
N ALA A 177 -19.84 5.54 5.02
CA ALA A 177 -20.88 5.14 4.09
C ALA A 177 -20.37 5.34 2.65
N LEU A 178 -20.38 4.27 1.87
CA LEU A 178 -20.00 4.25 0.46
C LEU A 178 -21.22 3.90 -0.39
N ALA A 179 -22.26 4.74 -0.32
CA ALA A 179 -23.54 4.47 -0.99
C ALA A 179 -23.36 4.32 -2.51
N GLU A 180 -22.37 5.01 -3.07
CA GLU A 180 -22.04 5.00 -4.49
C GLU A 180 -21.44 3.67 -5.00
N PHE A 181 -21.04 2.76 -4.10
CA PHE A 181 -20.56 1.41 -4.42
C PHE A 181 -21.65 0.33 -4.30
N GLY A 182 -22.86 0.68 -3.87
CA GLY A 182 -23.97 -0.27 -3.78
C GLY A 182 -23.66 -1.47 -2.89
N SER A 183 -24.02 -2.69 -3.34
CA SER A 183 -23.79 -3.94 -2.61
C SER A 183 -22.42 -4.57 -2.82
N SER A 184 -21.57 -4.01 -3.69
CA SER A 184 -20.24 -4.53 -4.00
C SER A 184 -19.22 -4.07 -2.96
N GLN A 185 -19.48 -4.44 -1.70
CA GLN A 185 -18.67 -4.08 -0.54
C GLN A 185 -18.49 -5.29 0.37
N SER A 186 -17.29 -5.47 0.91
CA SER A 186 -16.98 -6.53 1.87
C SER A 186 -16.19 -5.94 3.04
N ALA A 187 -16.66 -6.19 4.26
CA ALA A 187 -15.98 -5.80 5.48
C ALA A 187 -15.38 -7.03 6.16
N LEU A 188 -14.15 -6.90 6.64
CA LEU A 188 -13.44 -7.95 7.36
C LEU A 188 -12.88 -7.42 8.68
N ALA A 189 -13.07 -8.19 9.75
CA ALA A 189 -12.33 -8.05 10.99
C ALA A 189 -10.99 -8.82 10.85
N PHE A 190 -9.87 -8.15 11.06
CA PHE A 190 -8.55 -8.78 11.08
C PHE A 190 -8.22 -9.23 12.49
N THR A 191 -8.03 -10.54 12.65
CA THR A 191 -7.76 -11.20 13.93
C THR A 191 -6.34 -11.76 13.98
N LEU A 192 -5.65 -11.57 15.10
CA LEU A 192 -4.39 -12.24 15.43
C LEU A 192 -4.60 -13.76 15.61
N GLY A 193 -3.51 -14.50 15.82
CA GLY A 193 -3.56 -15.95 15.97
C GLY A 193 -4.40 -16.46 17.14
N ASP A 194 -4.57 -15.63 18.17
CA ASP A 194 -5.41 -15.91 19.35
C ASP A 194 -6.89 -15.48 19.18
N GLY A 195 -7.24 -14.91 18.01
CA GLY A 195 -8.58 -14.39 17.71
C GLY A 195 -8.80 -12.93 18.09
N THR A 196 -7.81 -12.24 18.65
CA THR A 196 -7.92 -10.82 19.01
C THR A 196 -8.06 -9.96 17.76
N VAL A 197 -9.14 -9.18 17.66
CA VAL A 197 -9.35 -8.21 16.56
C VAL A 197 -8.41 -7.01 16.76
N PHE A 198 -7.55 -6.75 15.78
CA PHE A 198 -6.61 -5.63 15.83
C PHE A 198 -6.79 -4.65 14.66
N ALA A 199 -7.58 -4.98 13.66
CA ALA A 199 -7.92 -4.06 12.58
C ALA A 199 -9.27 -4.42 11.94
N HIS A 200 -9.83 -3.46 11.21
CA HIS A 200 -11.02 -3.64 10.37
C HIS A 200 -10.70 -3.15 8.97
N SER A 201 -11.27 -3.79 7.96
CA SER A 201 -11.13 -3.34 6.58
C SER A 201 -12.46 -3.27 5.85
N LEU A 202 -12.48 -2.46 4.79
CA LEU A 202 -13.58 -2.39 3.84
C LEU A 202 -13.01 -2.32 2.44
N THR A 203 -13.31 -3.34 1.64
CA THR A 203 -13.08 -3.36 0.20
C THR A 203 -14.38 -3.08 -0.52
N ALA A 204 -14.36 -2.19 -1.52
CA ALA A 204 -15.50 -1.91 -2.36
C ALA A 204 -15.06 -1.66 -3.80
N PHE A 205 -15.85 -2.13 -4.78
CA PHE A 205 -15.56 -1.89 -6.19
C PHE A 205 -16.84 -1.56 -6.96
N ARG A 206 -16.72 -0.75 -8.00
CA ARG A 206 -17.83 -0.36 -8.88
C ARG A 206 -17.33 -0.03 -10.27
N ASP A 207 -18.19 -0.22 -11.27
CA ASP A 207 -18.00 0.40 -12.58
C ASP A 207 -18.17 1.91 -12.45
N LEU A 208 -17.38 2.68 -13.21
CA LEU A 208 -17.53 4.12 -13.30
C LEU A 208 -18.83 4.46 -14.03
N PRO A 209 -19.61 5.47 -13.57
CA PRO A 209 -20.91 5.78 -14.16
C PRO A 209 -20.88 6.15 -15.65
N ASP A 210 -19.76 6.66 -16.16
CA ASP A 210 -19.54 7.01 -17.56
C ASP A 210 -19.02 5.83 -18.41
N GLY A 211 -18.85 4.66 -17.80
CA GLY A 211 -18.31 3.46 -18.44
C GLY A 211 -16.80 3.54 -18.71
N SER A 212 -16.07 4.51 -18.17
CA SER A 212 -14.64 4.68 -18.47
C SER A 212 -13.70 3.69 -17.75
N GLY A 213 -14.26 2.79 -16.93
CA GLY A 213 -13.50 1.76 -16.24
C GLY A 213 -14.10 1.39 -14.88
N VAL A 214 -13.24 1.02 -13.94
CA VAL A 214 -13.60 0.51 -12.62
C VAL A 214 -12.92 1.35 -11.55
N GLU A 215 -13.63 1.61 -10.46
CA GLU A 215 -13.06 2.20 -9.25
C GLU A 215 -13.06 1.18 -8.10
N VAL A 216 -11.95 1.15 -7.36
CA VAL A 216 -11.82 0.39 -6.12
C VAL A 216 -11.55 1.35 -4.96
N PHE A 217 -12.27 1.16 -3.87
CA PHE A 217 -11.98 1.73 -2.57
C PHE A 217 -11.44 0.62 -1.66
N GLN A 218 -10.35 0.91 -0.96
CA GLN A 218 -9.90 0.11 0.18
C GLN A 218 -9.68 1.02 1.37
N GLY A 219 -10.12 0.57 2.54
CA GLY A 219 -9.77 1.18 3.81
C GLY A 219 -9.35 0.14 4.83
N ILE A 220 -8.40 0.51 5.68
CA ILE A 220 -8.00 -0.26 6.86
C ILE A 220 -8.00 0.67 8.07
N TRP A 221 -8.64 0.25 9.14
CA TRP A 221 -8.76 0.94 10.41
C TRP A 221 -8.10 0.13 11.52
N VAL A 222 -7.17 0.75 12.24
CA VAL A 222 -6.43 0.19 13.38
C VAL A 222 -6.78 0.98 14.65
N PRO A 223 -6.45 0.50 15.86
CA PRO A 223 -6.76 1.22 17.08
C PRO A 223 -6.14 2.61 17.08
N ASP A 224 -6.84 3.58 17.66
CA ASP A 224 -6.43 4.98 17.75
C ASP A 224 -5.08 5.24 18.46
N SER A 225 -4.62 4.27 19.25
CA SER A 225 -3.30 4.25 19.90
C SER A 225 -2.17 3.83 18.95
N ALA A 226 -2.47 3.37 17.74
CA ALA A 226 -1.47 2.97 16.77
C ALA A 226 -0.60 4.18 16.34
N PRO A 227 0.73 4.02 16.25
CA PRO A 227 1.60 5.08 15.77
C PRO A 227 1.24 5.51 14.34
N ALA A 228 1.41 6.80 14.03
CA ALA A 228 1.08 7.35 12.72
C ALA A 228 1.79 6.64 11.54
N TYR A 229 2.97 6.05 11.76
CA TYR A 229 3.68 5.30 10.72
C TYR A 229 2.95 4.02 10.32
N VAL A 230 2.16 3.41 11.21
CA VAL A 230 1.35 2.21 10.92
C VAL A 230 0.21 2.58 10.00
N VAL A 231 -0.52 3.68 10.30
CA VAL A 231 -1.62 4.16 9.45
C VAL A 231 -1.11 4.57 8.07
N ARG A 232 0.02 5.29 8.02
CA ARG A 232 0.67 5.65 6.75
C ARG A 232 1.09 4.40 5.99
N GLY A 233 1.76 3.46 6.66
CA GLY A 233 2.23 2.22 6.07
C GLY A 233 1.10 1.36 5.51
N ALA A 234 -0.01 1.22 6.24
CA ALA A 234 -1.22 0.56 5.75
C ALA A 234 -1.80 1.27 4.52
N THR A 235 -1.83 2.61 4.49
CA THR A 235 -2.30 3.39 3.33
C THR A 235 -1.41 3.17 2.10
N GLU A 236 -0.09 3.19 2.29
CA GLU A 236 0.90 2.92 1.24
C GLU A 236 0.74 1.49 0.70
N HIS A 237 0.62 0.50 1.60
CA HIS A 237 0.40 -0.90 1.27
C HIS A 237 -0.85 -1.09 0.40
N ILE A 238 -2.02 -0.67 0.88
CA ILE A 238 -3.28 -0.85 0.12
C ILE A 238 -3.28 -0.06 -1.19
N THR A 239 -2.51 1.03 -1.27
CA THR A 239 -2.41 1.78 -2.53
C THR A 239 -1.65 0.99 -3.59
N VAL A 240 -0.52 0.37 -3.21
CA VAL A 240 0.27 -0.47 -4.13
C VAL A 240 -0.50 -1.74 -4.49
N GLU A 241 -1.00 -2.45 -3.47
CA GLU A 241 -1.73 -3.70 -3.61
C GLU A 241 -2.91 -3.55 -4.58
N PHE A 242 -3.81 -2.60 -4.33
CA PHE A 242 -5.03 -2.45 -5.11
C PHE A 242 -4.80 -1.85 -6.50
N ALA A 243 -3.74 -1.06 -6.68
CA ALA A 243 -3.30 -0.65 -8.02
C ALA A 243 -2.85 -1.86 -8.84
N ASN A 244 -2.12 -2.77 -8.22
CA ASN A 244 -1.68 -4.00 -8.88
C ASN A 244 -2.86 -4.96 -9.11
N TRP A 245 -3.83 -5.07 -8.19
CA TRP A 245 -5.04 -5.88 -8.40
C TRP A 245 -5.77 -5.49 -9.69
N LEU A 246 -5.98 -4.19 -9.91
CA LEU A 246 -6.60 -3.71 -11.14
C LEU A 246 -5.81 -4.12 -12.40
N ARG A 247 -4.47 -4.06 -12.34
CA ARG A 247 -3.59 -4.50 -13.44
C ARG A 247 -3.68 -6.00 -13.69
N PHE A 248 -3.59 -6.82 -12.65
CA PHE A 248 -3.66 -8.27 -12.75
C PHE A 248 -5.05 -8.74 -13.22
N ALA A 249 -6.12 -8.15 -12.69
CA ALA A 249 -7.48 -8.43 -13.14
C ALA A 249 -7.68 -8.05 -14.61
N TYR A 250 -7.15 -6.90 -15.05
CA TYR A 250 -7.18 -6.49 -16.46
C TYR A 250 -6.40 -7.46 -17.36
N ASN A 251 -5.19 -7.85 -16.97
CA ASN A 251 -4.40 -8.82 -17.73
C ASN A 251 -5.14 -10.15 -17.86
N LYS A 252 -5.77 -10.60 -16.76
CA LYS A 252 -6.58 -11.82 -16.76
C LYS A 252 -7.79 -11.72 -17.70
N ALA A 253 -8.49 -10.58 -17.70
CA ALA A 253 -9.64 -10.34 -18.57
C ALA A 253 -9.27 -10.29 -20.05
N THR A 254 -8.06 -9.81 -20.36
CA THR A 254 -7.57 -9.65 -21.74
C THR A 254 -6.74 -10.83 -22.25
N GLY A 255 -6.35 -11.76 -21.37
CA GLY A 255 -5.45 -12.87 -21.70
C GLY A 255 -4.00 -12.44 -21.94
N ALA A 256 -3.61 -11.30 -21.37
CA ALA A 256 -2.24 -10.76 -21.40
C ALA A 256 -1.36 -11.35 -20.29
#